data_AF-A0A4S8JS21-F1
#
_entry.id   AF-A0A4S8JS21-F1
#
_cell.length_a   1.000
_cell.length_b   1.000
_cell.length_c   1.000
_cell.angle_alpha   90.00
_cell.angle_beta   90.00
_cell.angle_gamma   90.00
#
_symmetry.space_group_name_H-M   'P 1'
#
loop_
_entity.id
_entity.type
_entity.pdbx_description
1 polymer ?
#
loop_
_entity_poly.entity_id
_entity_poly.type
_entity_poly.pdbx_seq_one_letter_code
_entity_poly.pdbx_strand_id
1 'polypeptide(L)'
;MDIALHYGAMLRECIRHQSIARYVLESEHMKKFFDYIQLPNFDIASDASATFKELLTRHKSTVAEFLAKNYDWFFTEFNSRLLSSPNYITRRQAIKLLGDMLLDRSNSAVMIRYVSSKDNLMILMNLLRESSKNIQIEAFHVFKLFAANQNKPPEITSILVTNKDKLLRFLKDFKIDKEDEQFEADKAQVVKEIQALKKENTS
;
A
#
# COMPACT_ATOMS: atom_id res chain seq x y z
N MET A 1 29.69 5.54 -3.12
CA MET A 1 28.42 6.27 -2.99
C MET A 1 28.03 6.84 -4.34
N ASP A 2 28.88 7.69 -4.93
CA ASP A 2 28.61 8.35 -6.22
C ASP A 2 28.18 7.38 -7.32
N ILE A 3 28.92 6.29 -7.53
CA ILE A 3 28.61 5.32 -8.61
C ILE A 3 27.19 4.74 -8.50
N ALA A 4 26.71 4.46 -7.29
CA ALA A 4 25.37 3.89 -7.09
C ALA A 4 24.27 4.87 -7.50
N LEU A 5 24.41 6.16 -7.15
CA LEU A 5 23.45 7.21 -7.52
C LEU A 5 23.46 7.48 -9.02
N HIS A 6 24.64 7.44 -9.66
CA HIS A 6 24.73 7.54 -11.13
C HIS A 6 24.02 6.38 -11.82
N TYR A 7 24.23 5.13 -11.36
CA TYR A 7 23.54 3.98 -11.93
C TYR A 7 22.03 4.00 -11.66
N GLY A 8 21.60 4.48 -10.50
CA GLY A 8 20.19 4.69 -10.20
C GLY A 8 19.53 5.67 -11.16
N ALA A 9 20.19 6.82 -11.41
CA ALA A 9 19.71 7.79 -12.38
C ALA A 9 19.66 7.24 -13.80
N MET A 10 20.71 6.55 -14.26
CA MET A 10 20.73 5.90 -15.57
C MET A 10 19.64 4.85 -15.71
N LEU A 11 19.47 3.99 -14.69
CA LEU A 11 18.42 2.97 -14.68
C LEU A 11 17.03 3.60 -14.76
N ARG A 12 16.78 4.70 -14.02
CA ARG A 12 15.51 5.43 -14.09
C ARG A 12 15.23 5.99 -15.48
N GLU A 13 16.25 6.50 -16.18
CA GLU A 13 16.09 6.90 -17.60
C GLU A 13 15.76 5.69 -18.50
N CYS A 14 16.43 4.55 -18.29
CA CYS A 14 16.17 3.34 -19.08
C CYS A 14 14.77 2.77 -18.86
N ILE A 15 14.27 2.68 -17.63
CA ILE A 15 12.94 2.13 -17.32
C ILE A 15 11.79 3.05 -17.76
N ARG A 16 12.08 4.25 -18.29
CA ARG A 16 11.09 5.02 -19.05
C ARG A 16 10.62 4.26 -20.30
N HIS A 17 11.44 3.36 -20.83
CA HIS A 17 11.06 2.45 -21.90
C HIS A 17 10.40 1.19 -21.32
N GLN A 18 9.18 0.89 -21.77
CA GLN A 18 8.37 -0.21 -21.26
C GLN A 18 9.06 -1.58 -21.38
N SER A 19 9.80 -1.82 -22.47
CA SER A 19 10.53 -3.07 -22.69
C SER A 19 11.61 -3.31 -21.62
N ILE A 20 12.34 -2.26 -21.22
CA ILE A 20 13.36 -2.34 -20.18
C ILE A 20 12.72 -2.49 -18.81
N ALA A 21 11.67 -1.71 -18.52
CA ALA A 21 10.94 -1.86 -17.26
C ALA A 21 10.38 -3.28 -17.08
N ARG A 22 9.79 -3.85 -18.13
CA ARG A 22 9.32 -5.25 -18.12
C ARG A 22 10.47 -6.22 -17.81
N TYR A 23 11.60 -6.08 -18.50
CA TYR A 23 12.77 -6.92 -18.27
C TYR A 23 13.23 -6.87 -16.81
N VAL A 24 13.29 -5.68 -16.20
CA VAL A 24 13.69 -5.54 -14.80
C VAL A 24 12.65 -6.17 -13.86
N LEU A 25 11.35 -5.89 -14.06
CA LEU A 25 10.26 -6.45 -13.25
C LEU A 25 10.25 -7.98 -13.26
N GLU A 26 10.47 -8.58 -14.44
CA GLU A 26 10.45 -10.04 -14.62
C GLU A 26 11.76 -10.72 -14.21
N SER A 27 12.80 -9.95 -13.87
CA SER A 27 14.09 -10.50 -13.44
C SER A 27 14.11 -10.86 -11.95
N GLU A 28 14.97 -11.83 -11.58
CA GLU A 28 15.25 -12.14 -10.17
C GLU A 28 15.88 -10.95 -9.41
N HIS A 29 16.39 -9.93 -10.12
CA HIS A 29 16.94 -8.72 -9.50
C HIS A 29 15.86 -7.84 -8.87
N MET A 30 14.59 -8.00 -9.25
CA MET A 30 13.48 -7.24 -8.64
C MET A 30 13.41 -7.45 -7.11
N LYS A 31 13.71 -8.66 -6.63
CA LYS A 31 13.74 -8.98 -5.19
C LYS A 31 14.80 -8.20 -4.41
N LYS A 32 15.92 -7.84 -5.07
CA LYS A 32 17.01 -7.11 -4.42
C LYS A 32 16.61 -5.70 -3.99
N PHE A 33 15.56 -5.11 -4.58
CA PHE A 33 15.05 -3.81 -4.14
C PHE A 33 14.58 -3.83 -2.68
N PHE A 34 14.04 -4.95 -2.18
CA PHE A 34 13.65 -5.07 -0.77
C PHE A 34 14.85 -4.99 0.20
N ASP A 35 16.06 -5.35 -0.28
CA ASP A 35 17.31 -5.15 0.45
C ASP A 35 17.83 -3.71 0.27
N TYR A 36 17.87 -3.22 -0.98
CA TYR A 36 18.45 -1.91 -1.30
C TYR A 36 17.73 -0.74 -0.61
N ILE A 37 16.40 -0.80 -0.53
CA ILE A 37 15.55 0.20 0.14
C ILE A 37 15.81 0.28 1.65
N GLN A 38 16.43 -0.75 2.22
CA GLN A 38 16.70 -0.86 3.65
C GLN A 38 18.18 -0.71 3.98
N LEU A 39 19.01 -0.30 3.01
CA LEU A 39 20.42 -0.04 3.27
C LEU A 39 20.59 1.09 4.30
N PRO A 40 21.62 1.02 5.17
CA PRO A 40 21.87 2.05 6.17
C PRO A 40 22.18 3.43 5.57
N ASN A 41 22.70 3.46 4.34
CA ASN A 41 22.97 4.70 3.63
C ASN A 41 21.66 5.27 3.06
N PHE A 42 21.22 6.39 3.64
CA PHE A 42 19.95 7.03 3.30
C PHE A 42 19.85 7.44 1.82
N ASP A 43 20.90 8.02 1.23
CA ASP A 43 20.87 8.49 -0.16
C ASP A 43 20.68 7.33 -1.13
N ILE A 44 21.40 6.22 -0.92
CA ILE A 44 21.29 5.01 -1.74
C ILE A 44 19.92 4.34 -1.53
N ALA A 45 19.45 4.23 -0.29
CA ALA A 45 18.15 3.63 0.01
C ALA A 45 16.99 4.44 -0.60
N SER A 46 17.05 5.77 -0.50
CA SER A 46 16.07 6.69 -1.08
C SER A 46 16.07 6.63 -2.61
N ASP A 47 17.24 6.56 -3.24
CA ASP A 47 17.39 6.40 -4.69
C ASP A 47 16.83 5.04 -5.18
N ALA A 48 17.10 3.96 -4.44
CA ALA A 48 16.54 2.64 -4.69
C ALA A 48 15.00 2.65 -4.55
N SER A 49 14.46 3.30 -3.50
CA SER A 49 13.03 3.50 -3.31
C SER A 49 12.38 4.26 -4.47
N ALA A 50 13.04 5.31 -4.98
CA ALA A 50 12.53 6.08 -6.12
C ALA A 50 12.44 5.22 -7.38
N THR A 51 13.47 4.42 -7.64
CA THR A 51 13.52 3.49 -8.78
C THR A 51 12.46 2.39 -8.65
N PHE A 52 12.33 1.80 -7.46
CA PHE A 52 11.32 0.78 -7.17
C PHE A 52 9.90 1.33 -7.35
N LYS A 53 9.63 2.54 -6.86
CA LYS A 53 8.37 3.25 -7.10
C LYS A 53 8.10 3.43 -8.58
N GLU A 54 9.09 3.90 -9.34
CA GLU A 54 8.91 4.17 -10.77
C GLU A 54 8.61 2.89 -11.56
N LEU A 55 9.32 1.79 -11.27
CA LEU A 55 9.05 0.46 -11.83
C LEU A 55 7.61 0.02 -11.59
N LEU A 56 7.09 0.25 -10.38
CA LEU A 56 5.77 -0.21 -9.93
C LEU A 56 4.62 0.76 -10.25
N THR A 57 4.88 1.91 -10.87
CA THR A 57 3.83 2.91 -11.10
C THR A 57 3.82 3.53 -12.49
N ARG A 58 4.89 3.42 -13.27
CA ARG A 58 4.99 4.06 -14.60
C ARG A 58 4.15 3.34 -15.67
N HIS A 59 4.46 2.07 -15.95
CA HIS A 59 3.88 1.32 -17.07
C HIS A 59 2.69 0.48 -16.63
N LYS A 60 1.52 1.12 -16.51
CA LYS A 60 0.32 0.58 -15.85
C LYS A 60 -0.04 -0.86 -16.21
N SER A 61 -0.14 -1.17 -17.50
CA SER A 61 -0.49 -2.53 -17.97
C SER A 61 0.58 -3.57 -17.63
N THR A 62 1.86 -3.21 -17.71
CA THR A 62 2.99 -4.10 -17.38
C THR A 62 3.07 -4.37 -15.88
N VAL A 63 2.86 -3.33 -15.09
CA VAL A 63 2.79 -3.44 -13.62
C VAL A 63 1.61 -4.34 -13.22
N ALA A 64 0.43 -4.13 -13.79
CA ALA A 64 -0.75 -4.93 -13.49
C ALA A 64 -0.55 -6.42 -13.80
N GLU A 65 0.03 -6.73 -14.96
CA GLU A 65 0.39 -8.10 -15.34
C GLU A 65 1.41 -8.70 -14.37
N PHE A 66 2.48 -7.95 -14.06
CA PHE A 66 3.50 -8.38 -13.11
C PHE A 66 2.89 -8.69 -11.73
N LEU A 67 2.14 -7.75 -11.15
CA LEU A 67 1.54 -7.90 -9.81
C LEU A 67 0.52 -9.04 -9.77
N ALA A 68 -0.28 -9.23 -10.81
CA ALA A 68 -1.24 -10.33 -10.88
C ALA A 68 -0.54 -11.70 -10.92
N LYS A 69 0.50 -11.83 -11.75
CA LYS A 69 1.29 -13.06 -11.91
C LYS A 69 2.12 -13.40 -10.67
N ASN A 70 2.61 -12.38 -9.97
CA ASN A 70 3.59 -12.49 -8.88
C ASN A 70 3.03 -12.18 -7.51
N TYR A 71 1.70 -12.13 -7.39
CA TYR A 71 1.00 -11.59 -6.23
C TYR A 71 1.52 -12.12 -4.89
N ASP A 72 1.60 -13.45 -4.76
CA ASP A 72 1.86 -14.09 -3.46
C ASP A 72 3.24 -13.72 -2.92
N TRP A 73 4.31 -13.99 -3.68
CA TRP A 73 5.65 -13.66 -3.19
C TRP A 73 5.86 -12.15 -3.07
N PHE A 74 5.33 -11.35 -4.00
CA PHE A 74 5.56 -9.90 -3.99
C PHE A 74 4.93 -9.27 -2.76
N PHE A 75 3.67 -9.56 -2.46
CA PHE A 75 3.00 -8.98 -1.30
C PHE A 75 3.46 -9.60 0.02
N THR A 76 3.90 -10.85 0.05
CA THR A 76 4.58 -11.42 1.22
C THR A 76 5.84 -10.62 1.56
N GLU A 77 6.72 -10.37 0.59
CA GLU A 77 7.94 -9.57 0.79
C GLU A 77 7.61 -8.11 1.11
N PHE A 78 6.69 -7.49 0.37
CA PHE A 78 6.30 -6.09 0.57
C PHE A 78 5.73 -5.85 1.98
N ASN A 79 4.83 -6.71 2.42
CA ASN A 79 4.18 -6.59 3.73
C ASN A 79 5.16 -6.83 4.87
N SER A 80 5.95 -7.90 4.80
CA SER A 80 6.85 -8.30 5.89
C SER A 80 8.09 -7.41 5.97
N ARG A 81 8.64 -6.98 4.84
CA ARG A 81 9.91 -6.26 4.78
C ARG A 81 9.77 -4.76 4.73
N LEU A 82 8.69 -4.23 4.15
CA LEU A 82 8.53 -2.78 3.98
C LEU A 82 7.46 -2.20 4.89
N LEU A 83 6.22 -2.71 4.85
CA LEU A 83 5.13 -2.21 5.71
C LEU A 83 5.37 -2.49 7.19
N SER A 84 6.02 -3.62 7.51
CA SER A 84 6.38 -4.00 8.88
C SER A 84 7.83 -3.64 9.25
N SER A 85 8.53 -2.87 8.41
CA SER A 85 9.91 -2.46 8.67
C SER A 85 10.01 -1.65 9.98
N PRO A 86 11.07 -1.79 10.80
CA PRO A 86 11.28 -0.90 11.95
C PRO A 86 11.61 0.54 11.52
N ASN A 87 12.05 0.75 10.27
CA ASN A 87 12.39 2.06 9.75
C ASN A 87 11.12 2.87 9.38
N TYR A 88 10.94 4.01 10.05
CA TYR A 88 9.81 4.92 9.82
C TYR A 88 9.69 5.38 8.36
N ILE A 89 10.81 5.77 7.74
CA ILE A 89 10.82 6.30 6.36
C ILE A 89 10.41 5.20 5.39
N THR A 90 10.95 4.00 5.55
CA THR A 90 10.57 2.82 4.76
C THR A 90 9.08 2.53 4.88
N ARG A 91 8.53 2.46 6.11
CA ARG A 91 7.09 2.23 6.32
C ARG A 91 6.24 3.30 5.64
N ARG A 92 6.58 4.58 5.83
CA ARG A 92 5.86 5.71 5.24
C ARG A 92 5.87 5.67 3.71
N GLN A 93 7.02 5.41 3.10
CA GLN A 93 7.11 5.31 1.64
C GLN A 93 6.36 4.09 1.10
N ALA A 94 6.43 2.96 1.81
CA ALA A 94 5.77 1.72 1.43
C ALA A 94 4.25 1.83 1.47
N ILE A 95 3.67 2.39 2.53
CA ILE A 95 2.20 2.53 2.61
C ILE A 95 1.67 3.48 1.54
N LYS A 96 2.41 4.55 1.24
CA LYS A 96 2.08 5.45 0.13
C LYS A 96 2.12 4.72 -1.22
N LEU A 97 3.18 3.96 -1.47
CA LEU A 97 3.32 3.18 -2.69
C LEU A 97 2.23 2.11 -2.82
N LEU A 98 1.84 1.46 -1.71
CA LEU A 98 0.71 0.54 -1.71
C LEU A 98 -0.58 1.23 -2.15
N GLY A 99 -0.87 2.43 -1.63
CA GLY A 99 -1.98 3.26 -2.08
C GLY A 99 -1.90 3.57 -3.58
N ASP A 100 -0.76 4.05 -4.06
CA ASP A 100 -0.52 4.37 -5.47
C ASP A 100 -0.76 3.13 -6.38
N MET A 101 -0.36 1.93 -5.94
CA MET A 101 -0.59 0.68 -6.69
C MET A 101 -2.05 0.25 -6.67
N LEU A 102 -2.70 0.20 -5.50
CA LEU A 102 -4.04 -0.37 -5.38
C LEU A 102 -5.15 0.55 -5.89
N LEU A 103 -4.93 1.87 -5.90
CA LEU A 103 -5.88 2.85 -6.44
C LEU A 103 -5.82 2.96 -7.97
N ASP A 104 -4.80 2.40 -8.62
CA ASP A 104 -4.71 2.38 -10.07
C ASP A 104 -5.75 1.44 -10.68
N ARG A 105 -6.52 1.94 -11.65
CA ARG A 105 -7.61 1.19 -12.28
C ARG A 105 -7.12 -0.08 -12.99
N SER A 106 -5.89 -0.08 -13.52
CA SER A 106 -5.30 -1.26 -14.16
C SER A 106 -5.04 -2.39 -13.16
N ASN A 107 -4.89 -2.07 -11.87
CA ASN A 107 -4.64 -3.02 -10.80
C ASN A 107 -5.91 -3.49 -10.09
N SER A 108 -7.11 -3.27 -10.65
CA SER A 108 -8.39 -3.59 -9.99
C SER A 108 -8.49 -5.04 -9.50
N ALA A 109 -8.06 -6.02 -10.29
CA ALA A 109 -8.06 -7.43 -9.88
C ALA A 109 -7.10 -7.69 -8.69
N VAL A 110 -5.92 -7.08 -8.71
CA VAL A 110 -4.94 -7.15 -7.62
C VAL A 110 -5.49 -6.47 -6.36
N MET A 111 -6.12 -5.31 -6.52
CA MET A 111 -6.77 -4.57 -5.43
C MET A 111 -7.85 -5.41 -4.76
N ILE A 112 -8.76 -6.00 -5.54
CA ILE A 112 -9.83 -6.85 -5.00
C ILE A 112 -9.25 -8.03 -4.21
N ARG A 113 -8.21 -8.69 -4.73
CA ARG A 113 -7.51 -9.77 -4.01
C ARG A 113 -6.87 -9.26 -2.72
N TYR A 114 -6.24 -8.08 -2.75
CA TYR A 114 -5.58 -7.48 -1.58
C TYR A 114 -6.56 -7.12 -0.47
N VAL A 115 -7.68 -6.49 -0.80
CA VAL A 115 -8.70 -6.05 0.18
C VAL A 115 -9.61 -7.18 0.67
N SER A 116 -9.40 -8.39 0.17
CA SER A 116 -10.09 -9.61 0.62
C SER A 116 -9.23 -10.44 1.57
N SER A 117 -8.01 -10.00 1.90
CA SER A 117 -7.11 -10.72 2.81
C SER A 117 -7.20 -10.18 4.24
N LYS A 118 -7.46 -11.08 5.19
CA LYS A 118 -7.45 -10.79 6.63
C LYS A 118 -6.10 -10.27 7.10
N ASP A 119 -5.01 -10.90 6.67
CA ASP A 119 -3.67 -10.51 7.10
C ASP A 119 -3.32 -9.10 6.64
N ASN A 120 -3.71 -8.75 5.41
CA ASN A 120 -3.55 -7.40 4.88
C ASN A 120 -4.36 -6.36 5.69
N LEU A 121 -5.61 -6.69 6.06
CA LEU A 121 -6.41 -5.82 6.93
C LEU A 121 -5.72 -5.61 8.27
N MET A 122 -5.20 -6.66 8.89
CA MET A 122 -4.53 -6.57 10.19
C MET A 122 -3.31 -5.65 10.15
N ILE A 123 -2.50 -5.73 9.08
CA ILE A 123 -1.37 -4.81 8.87
C ILE A 123 -1.86 -3.37 8.80
N LEU A 124 -2.88 -3.08 7.99
CA LEU A 124 -3.41 -1.72 7.86
C LEU A 124 -4.04 -1.19 9.14
N MET A 125 -4.77 -2.03 9.88
CA MET A 125 -5.35 -1.64 11.17
C MET A 125 -4.27 -1.31 12.21
N ASN A 126 -3.11 -1.96 12.15
CA ASN A 126 -1.96 -1.58 12.97
C ASN A 126 -1.34 -0.26 12.52
N LEU A 127 -1.19 -0.04 11.20
CA LEU A 127 -0.67 1.23 10.66
C LEU A 127 -1.58 2.42 10.97
N LEU A 128 -2.91 2.24 11.03
CA LEU A 128 -3.85 3.27 11.49
C LEU A 128 -3.65 3.67 12.96
N ARG A 129 -2.98 2.82 13.75
CA ARG A 129 -2.70 3.05 15.18
C ARG A 129 -1.28 3.58 15.44
N GLU A 130 -0.46 3.74 14.41
CA GLU A 130 0.88 4.32 14.51
C GLU A 130 0.84 5.74 15.07
N SER A 131 1.90 6.17 15.75
CA SER A 131 1.97 7.53 16.32
C SER A 131 2.09 8.61 15.23
N SER A 132 2.64 8.24 14.06
CA SER A 132 2.83 9.18 12.95
C SER A 132 1.53 9.44 12.20
N LYS A 133 1.06 10.68 12.26
CA LYS A 133 -0.09 11.17 11.47
C LYS A 133 0.06 10.91 9.97
N ASN A 134 1.27 11.07 9.43
CA ASN A 134 1.52 10.83 8.00
C ASN A 134 1.28 9.36 7.63
N ILE A 135 1.71 8.40 8.45
CA ILE A 135 1.44 6.98 8.21
C ILE A 135 -0.06 6.69 8.34
N GLN A 136 -0.73 7.25 9.35
CA GLN A 136 -2.16 7.08 9.52
C GLN A 136 -2.96 7.56 8.30
N ILE A 137 -2.58 8.71 7.71
CA ILE A 137 -3.26 9.28 6.53
C ILE A 137 -3.12 8.35 5.32
N GLU A 138 -1.89 7.92 5.02
CA GLU A 138 -1.65 7.00 3.89
C GLU A 138 -2.30 5.63 4.14
N ALA A 139 -2.29 5.13 5.38
CA ALA A 139 -2.98 3.90 5.76
C ALA A 139 -4.49 4.02 5.59
N PHE A 140 -5.07 5.19 5.88
CA PHE A 140 -6.49 5.46 5.66
C PHE A 140 -6.86 5.39 4.17
N HIS A 141 -6.02 5.92 3.27
CA HIS A 141 -6.27 5.82 1.82
C HIS A 141 -6.31 4.38 1.29
N VAL A 142 -5.62 3.44 1.95
CA VAL A 142 -5.73 2.02 1.63
C VAL A 142 -6.89 1.37 2.37
N PHE A 143 -7.08 1.68 3.65
CA PHE A 143 -8.16 1.14 4.48
C PHE A 143 -9.55 1.44 3.92
N LYS A 144 -9.76 2.61 3.31
CA LYS A 144 -11.05 2.94 2.68
C LYS A 144 -11.45 1.93 1.59
N LEU A 145 -10.49 1.27 0.94
CA LEU A 145 -10.77 0.22 -0.05
C LEU A 145 -11.34 -1.04 0.61
N PHE A 146 -10.87 -1.40 1.81
CA PHE A 146 -11.47 -2.48 2.61
C PHE A 146 -12.89 -2.13 3.03
N ALA A 147 -13.14 -0.90 3.47
CA ALA A 147 -14.48 -0.46 3.87
C ALA A 147 -15.45 -0.39 2.66
N ALA A 148 -14.96 0.02 1.49
CA ALA A 148 -15.76 0.18 0.27
C ALA A 148 -15.97 -1.13 -0.53
N ASN A 149 -15.20 -2.20 -0.24
CA ASN A 149 -15.36 -3.49 -0.92
C ASN A 149 -16.79 -4.02 -0.68
N GLN A 150 -17.60 -4.16 -1.74
CA GLN A 150 -18.98 -4.65 -1.58
C GLN A 150 -19.04 -6.17 -1.33
N ASN A 151 -17.98 -6.90 -1.72
CA ASN A 151 -17.86 -8.35 -1.57
C ASN A 151 -16.86 -8.70 -0.46
N LYS A 152 -17.01 -8.10 0.73
CA LYS A 152 -16.10 -8.37 1.87
C LYS A 152 -16.23 -9.83 2.30
N PRO A 153 -15.12 -10.57 2.44
CA PRO A 153 -15.17 -11.89 3.05
C PRO A 153 -15.72 -11.85 4.49
N PRO A 154 -16.40 -12.91 4.97
CA PRO A 154 -16.99 -12.93 6.31
C PRO A 154 -15.99 -12.62 7.44
N GLU A 155 -14.74 -13.07 7.30
CA GLU A 155 -13.68 -12.79 8.28
C GLU A 155 -13.34 -11.28 8.37
N ILE A 156 -13.31 -10.58 7.23
CA ILE A 156 -13.08 -9.14 7.16
C ILE A 156 -14.26 -8.41 7.83
N THR A 157 -15.48 -8.77 7.46
CA THR A 157 -16.71 -8.21 8.05
C THR A 157 -16.72 -8.41 9.57
N SER A 158 -16.39 -9.61 10.03
CA SER A 158 -16.33 -9.94 11.47
C SER A 158 -15.31 -9.07 12.22
N ILE A 159 -14.12 -8.86 11.66
CA ILE A 159 -13.09 -8.00 12.27
C ILE A 159 -13.56 -6.54 12.34
N LEU A 160 -14.13 -6.01 11.25
CA LEU A 160 -14.63 -4.64 11.21
C LEU A 160 -15.79 -4.42 12.19
N VAL A 161 -16.72 -5.37 12.28
CA VAL A 161 -17.84 -5.32 13.24
C VAL A 161 -17.33 -5.41 14.69
N THR A 162 -16.38 -6.31 14.97
CA THR A 162 -15.80 -6.46 16.31
C THR A 162 -15.08 -5.20 16.77
N ASN A 163 -14.48 -4.45 15.85
CA ASN A 163 -13.77 -3.20 16.14
C ASN A 163 -14.57 -1.93 15.84
N LYS A 164 -15.88 -2.06 15.54
CA LYS A 164 -16.74 -0.99 15.02
C LYS A 164 -16.67 0.29 15.86
N ASP A 165 -16.91 0.20 17.16
CA ASP A 165 -16.94 1.38 18.04
C ASP A 165 -15.58 2.08 18.12
N LYS A 166 -14.49 1.31 18.15
CA LYS A 166 -13.12 1.83 18.17
C LYS A 166 -12.78 2.54 16.85
N LEU A 167 -13.15 1.95 15.72
CA LEU A 167 -12.94 2.53 14.40
C LEU A 167 -13.73 3.83 14.24
N LEU A 168 -15.01 3.85 14.62
CA LEU A 168 -15.84 5.05 14.53
C LEU A 168 -15.33 6.18 15.43
N ARG A 169 -14.86 5.85 16.64
CA ARG A 169 -14.21 6.82 17.54
C ARG A 169 -12.93 7.38 16.91
N PHE A 170 -12.06 6.50 16.41
CA PHE A 170 -10.84 6.91 15.73
C PHE A 170 -11.15 7.85 14.56
N LEU A 171 -12.06 7.47 13.65
CA LEU A 171 -12.41 8.24 12.46
C LEU A 171 -13.02 9.61 12.80
N LYS A 172 -13.79 9.71 13.89
CA LYS A 172 -14.33 10.98 14.38
C LYS A 172 -13.22 11.95 14.80
N ASP A 173 -12.21 11.44 15.50
CA ASP A 173 -11.09 12.23 16.01
C ASP A 173 -9.96 12.37 14.97
N PHE A 174 -10.06 11.64 13.85
CA PHE A 174 -9.07 11.65 12.79
C PHE A 174 -9.21 12.90 11.92
N LYS A 175 -8.43 13.92 12.28
CA LYS A 175 -8.26 15.17 11.54
C LYS A 175 -6.88 15.24 10.89
N ILE A 176 -6.81 15.99 9.80
CA ILE A 176 -5.59 16.37 9.08
C ILE A 176 -5.40 17.88 9.20
N ASP A 177 -4.15 18.34 9.15
CA ASP A 177 -3.80 19.75 9.43
C ASP A 177 -4.24 20.72 8.34
N LYS A 178 -4.47 20.20 7.12
CA LYS A 178 -4.89 20.98 5.95
C LYS A 178 -6.34 20.65 5.61
N GLU A 179 -7.13 21.66 5.27
CA GLU A 179 -8.44 21.46 4.68
C GLU A 179 -8.33 20.68 3.37
N ASP A 180 -8.90 19.48 3.35
CA ASP A 180 -8.99 18.59 2.19
C ASP A 180 -10.40 18.00 2.16
N GLU A 181 -11.24 18.59 1.31
CA GLU A 181 -12.64 18.20 1.15
C GLU A 181 -12.79 16.75 0.68
N GLN A 182 -11.87 16.27 -0.15
CA GLN A 182 -11.89 14.89 -0.65
C GLN A 182 -11.61 13.90 0.48
N PHE A 183 -10.64 14.22 1.34
CA PHE A 183 -10.35 13.39 2.50
C PHE A 183 -11.53 13.32 3.46
N GLU A 184 -12.19 14.45 3.75
CA GLU A 184 -13.36 14.48 4.62
C GLU A 184 -14.56 13.72 4.02
N ALA A 185 -14.76 13.82 2.69
CA ALA A 185 -15.78 13.04 1.99
C ALA A 185 -15.49 11.53 2.04
N ASP A 186 -14.24 11.12 1.78
CA ASP A 186 -13.81 9.72 1.89
C ASP A 186 -14.04 9.20 3.33
N LYS A 187 -13.69 10.00 4.33
CA LYS A 187 -13.87 9.65 5.75
C LYS A 187 -15.34 9.49 6.11
N ALA A 188 -16.21 10.39 5.65
CA ALA A 188 -17.65 10.29 5.84
C ALA A 188 -18.22 9.01 5.20
N GLN A 189 -17.77 8.66 3.99
CA GLN A 189 -18.18 7.42 3.34
C GLN A 189 -17.72 6.19 4.14
N VAL A 190 -16.46 6.14 4.58
CA VAL A 190 -15.96 5.03 5.41
C VAL A 190 -16.76 4.90 6.70
N VAL A 191 -17.07 6.01 7.38
CA VAL A 191 -17.92 6.02 8.59
C VAL A 191 -19.28 5.40 8.29
N LYS A 192 -19.92 5.80 7.19
CA LYS A 192 -21.22 5.26 6.76
C LYS A 192 -21.15 3.75 6.49
N GLU A 193 -20.14 3.29 5.77
CA GLU A 193 -19.94 1.85 5.48
C GLU A 193 -19.77 1.05 6.78
N ILE A 194 -18.90 1.50 7.69
CA ILE A 194 -18.65 0.83 8.98
C ILE A 194 -19.90 0.84 9.87
N GLN A 195 -20.68 1.93 9.88
CA GLN A 195 -21.95 2.00 10.60
C GLN A 195 -22.99 1.02 10.07
N ALA A 196 -23.03 0.81 8.75
CA ALA A 196 -23.97 -0.10 8.10
C ALA A 196 -23.64 -1.59 8.34
N LEU A 197 -22.40 -1.93 8.70
CA LEU A 197 -22.03 -3.31 9.02
C LEU A 197 -22.83 -3.86 10.20
N LYS A 198 -23.37 -5.06 10.00
CA LYS A 198 -24.08 -5.87 11.00
C LYS A 198 -23.36 -7.20 11.15
N LYS A 199 -23.48 -7.84 12.31
CA LYS A 199 -23.09 -9.24 12.45
C LYS A 199 -23.98 -10.04 11.50
N GLU A 200 -23.39 -10.83 10.60
CA GLU A 200 -24.15 -11.85 9.91
C GLU A 200 -24.65 -12.83 10.96
N ASN A 201 -25.98 -12.95 11.08
CA ASN A 201 -26.59 -13.98 11.91
C ASN A 201 -26.28 -15.31 11.20
N THR A 202 -25.22 -15.99 11.66
CA THR A 202 -25.01 -17.39 11.34
C THR A 202 -26.17 -18.15 11.97
N SER A 203 -27.15 -18.52 11.14
CA SER A 203 -28.19 -19.49 11.48
C SER A 203 -27.63 -20.89 11.34
#